data_AF-A0A3D9FKB1-F1
#
_entry.id   AF-A0A3D9FKB1-F1
#
_cell.length_a   1.000
_cell.length_b   1.000
_cell.length_c   1.000
_cell.angle_alpha   90.00
_cell.angle_beta   90.00
_cell.angle_gamma   90.00
#
_symmetry.space_group_name_H-M   'P 1'
#
loop_
_entity.id
_entity.type
_entity.pdbx_description
1 polymer ?
#
loop_
_entity_poly.entity_id
_entity_poly.type
_entity_poly.pdbx_seq_one_letter_code
_entity_poly.pdbx_strand_id
1 'polypeptide(L)'
;MKKLNIKIAIIQILGMVLLINGFLQLKLYSVAEKVICAKTHYPDHNSKYWNSFFPTNEDFFGFWPSVYIWIFFGLITGMFLVSFLNWKSKLSSLNSLLVAIVLYILLRFKFFRKEIISHLFQPVRTAFSNDYGTQCLFEGITFTILGLIVLYLSINPSLIRSEETMIEI
;
A
#
# COMPACT_ATOMS: atom_id res chain seq x y z
N MET A 1 3.63 32.78 -0.87
CA MET A 1 3.54 31.37 -0.42
C MET A 1 3.01 30.52 -1.56
N LYS A 2 3.61 29.34 -1.84
CA LYS A 2 3.08 28.42 -2.86
C LYS A 2 1.76 27.83 -2.36
N LYS A 3 0.68 28.04 -3.11
CA LYS A 3 -0.68 27.58 -2.75
C LYS A 3 -0.71 26.05 -2.66
N LEU A 4 -1.43 25.53 -1.65
CA LEU A 4 -1.75 24.11 -1.50
C LEU A 4 -2.68 23.70 -2.65
N ASN A 5 -2.41 22.56 -3.29
CA ASN A 5 -3.31 22.02 -4.31
C ASN A 5 -3.92 20.71 -3.80
N ILE A 6 -5.15 20.82 -3.26
CA ILE A 6 -5.86 19.71 -2.62
C ILE A 6 -6.11 18.57 -3.61
N LYS A 7 -6.47 18.88 -4.87
CA LYS A 7 -6.70 17.86 -5.91
C LYS A 7 -5.47 16.99 -6.14
N ILE A 8 -4.29 17.61 -6.22
CA ILE A 8 -3.02 16.88 -6.35
C ILE A 8 -2.76 16.02 -5.11
N ALA A 9 -2.95 16.57 -3.91
CA ALA A 9 -2.73 15.83 -2.68
C ALA A 9 -3.64 14.59 -2.56
N ILE A 10 -4.91 14.69 -2.97
CA ILE A 10 -5.85 13.54 -3.00
C ILE A 10 -5.34 12.44 -3.94
N ILE A 11 -4.92 12.80 -5.15
CA ILE A 11 -4.38 11.83 -6.13
C ILE A 11 -3.09 11.20 -5.58
N GLN A 12 -2.23 11.98 -4.93
CA GLN A 12 -1.02 11.47 -4.29
C GLN A 12 -1.33 10.50 -3.15
N ILE A 13 -2.34 10.78 -2.32
CA ILE A 13 -2.80 9.85 -1.27
C ILE A 13 -3.27 8.53 -1.89
N LEU A 14 -4.07 8.58 -2.96
CA LEU A 14 -4.52 7.36 -3.65
C LEU A 14 -3.35 6.56 -4.22
N GLY A 15 -2.40 7.22 -4.90
CA GLY A 15 -1.20 6.59 -5.42
C GLY A 15 -0.34 5.96 -4.32
N MET A 16 -0.20 6.64 -3.18
CA MET A 16 0.51 6.12 -2.01
C MET A 16 -0.18 4.89 -1.41
N VAL A 17 -1.51 4.93 -1.28
CA VAL A 17 -2.29 3.80 -0.76
C VAL A 17 -2.09 2.56 -1.65
N LEU A 18 -2.17 2.73 -2.97
CA LEU A 18 -1.92 1.63 -3.92
C LEU A 18 -0.48 1.12 -3.81
N LEU A 19 0.51 2.02 -3.79
CA LEU A 19 1.91 1.65 -3.71
C LEU A 19 2.22 0.83 -2.45
N ILE A 20 1.74 1.28 -1.28
CA ILE A 20 1.94 0.59 0.00
C ILE A 20 1.27 -0.79 -0.02
N ASN A 21 0.05 -0.90 -0.56
CA ASN A 21 -0.60 -2.21 -0.73
C ASN A 21 0.17 -3.12 -1.69
N GLY A 22 0.74 -2.56 -2.76
CA GLY A 22 1.62 -3.30 -3.68
C GLY A 22 2.82 -3.92 -2.96
N PHE A 23 3.56 -3.12 -2.19
CA PHE A 23 4.69 -3.63 -1.37
C PHE A 23 4.25 -4.68 -0.36
N LEU A 24 3.12 -4.47 0.31
CA LEU A 24 2.59 -5.45 1.28
C LEU A 24 2.24 -6.78 0.59
N GLN A 25 1.57 -6.76 -0.56
CA GLN A 25 1.19 -7.96 -1.29
C GLN A 25 2.40 -8.71 -1.86
N LEU A 26 3.42 -7.99 -2.36
CA LEU A 26 4.69 -8.60 -2.76
C LEU A 26 5.39 -9.28 -1.59
N LYS A 27 5.32 -8.70 -0.38
CA LYS A 27 5.83 -9.36 0.82
C LYS A 27 5.01 -10.61 1.17
N LEU A 28 3.67 -10.53 1.14
CA LEU A 28 2.80 -11.67 1.40
C LEU A 28 3.05 -12.82 0.43
N TYR A 29 3.33 -12.52 -0.85
CA TYR A 29 3.76 -13.52 -1.83
C TYR A 29 5.04 -14.24 -1.40
N SER A 30 6.07 -13.49 -0.96
CA SER A 30 7.35 -14.06 -0.53
C SER A 30 7.25 -15.00 0.68
N VAL A 31 6.13 -14.98 1.39
CA VAL A 31 5.86 -15.82 2.56
C VAL A 31 4.49 -16.51 2.48
N ALA A 32 3.97 -16.71 1.27
CA ALA A 32 2.59 -17.15 1.05
C ALA A 32 2.26 -18.46 1.78
N GLU A 33 3.16 -19.44 1.74
CA GLU A 33 3.01 -20.72 2.44
C GLU A 33 2.89 -20.56 3.96
N LYS A 34 3.71 -19.69 4.55
CA LYS A 34 3.64 -19.36 5.99
C LYS A 34 2.33 -18.65 6.33
N VAL A 35 1.84 -17.78 5.45
CA VAL A 35 0.55 -17.10 5.64
C VAL A 35 -0.61 -18.07 5.54
N ILE A 36 -0.60 -18.98 4.55
CA ILE A 36 -1.63 -20.01 4.40
C ILE A 36 -1.63 -20.90 5.64
N CYS A 37 -0.48 -21.38 6.08
CA CYS A 37 -0.33 -22.19 7.30
C CYS A 37 -0.87 -21.43 8.52
N ALA A 38 -0.48 -20.16 8.70
CA ALA A 38 -0.95 -19.30 9.78
C ALA A 38 -2.47 -19.05 9.74
N LYS A 39 -3.12 -19.05 8.57
CA LYS A 39 -4.58 -18.83 8.44
C LYS A 39 -5.38 -20.13 8.59
N THR A 40 -4.85 -21.26 8.14
CA THR A 40 -5.57 -22.56 8.11
C THR A 40 -5.35 -23.40 9.36
N HIS A 41 -4.16 -23.36 9.94
CA HIS A 41 -3.76 -24.24 11.05
C HIS A 41 -3.59 -23.50 12.38
N TYR A 42 -3.99 -22.22 12.46
CA TYR A 42 -3.98 -21.45 13.71
C TYR A 42 -4.65 -22.14 14.91
N PRO A 43 -5.78 -22.86 14.76
CA PRO A 43 -6.38 -23.56 15.89
C PRO A 43 -5.73 -24.90 16.23
N ASP A 44 -4.86 -25.45 15.35
CA ASP A 44 -4.19 -26.74 15.56
C ASP A 44 -2.67 -26.61 15.40
N HIS A 45 -2.07 -26.05 16.45
CA HIS A 45 -0.61 -25.86 16.61
C HIS A 45 0.19 -27.18 16.55
N ASN A 46 -0.46 -28.35 16.47
CA ASN A 46 0.18 -29.66 16.46
C ASN A 46 0.36 -30.26 15.06
N SER A 47 -0.06 -29.56 14.00
CA SER A 47 0.17 -30.07 12.64
C SER A 47 1.67 -30.08 12.29
N LYS A 48 2.13 -31.14 11.61
CA LYS A 48 3.52 -31.28 11.14
C LYS A 48 3.99 -30.08 10.30
N TYR A 49 3.06 -29.45 9.59
CA TYR A 49 3.31 -28.23 8.81
C TYR A 49 3.51 -26.99 9.68
N TRP A 50 2.73 -26.83 10.75
CA TRP A 50 2.91 -25.72 11.71
C TRP A 50 4.31 -25.74 12.32
N ASN A 51 4.73 -26.90 12.86
CA ASN A 51 6.06 -27.07 13.46
C ASN A 51 7.20 -26.89 12.45
N SER A 52 6.96 -27.10 11.15
CA SER A 52 7.96 -26.86 10.11
C SER A 52 8.13 -25.37 9.77
N PHE A 53 7.05 -24.58 9.83
CA PHE A 53 7.08 -23.16 9.48
C PHE A 53 7.28 -22.22 10.67
N PHE A 54 6.85 -22.65 11.86
CA PHE A 54 6.93 -21.95 13.14
C PHE A 54 7.43 -22.93 14.24
N PRO A 55 8.70 -23.35 14.19
CA PRO A 55 9.26 -24.31 15.15
C PRO A 55 9.31 -23.76 16.58
N THR A 56 9.36 -22.43 16.72
CA THR A 56 9.24 -21.76 18.02
C THR A 56 8.07 -20.78 18.03
N ASN A 57 7.53 -20.50 19.22
CA ASN A 57 6.51 -19.46 19.38
C ASN A 57 7.05 -18.07 19.00
N GLU A 58 8.35 -17.84 19.20
CA GLU A 58 9.04 -16.60 18.82
C GLU A 58 8.98 -16.37 17.29
N ASP A 59 9.10 -17.43 16.49
CA ASP A 59 8.98 -17.35 15.03
C ASP A 59 7.61 -16.84 14.59
N PHE A 60 6.54 -17.30 15.24
CA PHE A 60 5.17 -16.84 14.94
C PHE A 60 4.94 -15.40 15.39
N PHE A 61 5.39 -15.04 16.59
CA PHE A 61 5.26 -13.67 17.11
C PHE A 61 6.12 -12.67 16.31
N GLY A 62 7.27 -13.09 15.78
CA GLY A 62 8.14 -12.28 14.92
C GLY A 62 7.67 -12.19 13.47
N PHE A 63 6.85 -13.13 12.99
CA PHE A 63 6.40 -13.20 11.60
C PHE A 63 5.56 -11.99 11.17
N TRP A 64 4.48 -11.69 11.89
CA TRP A 64 3.59 -10.58 11.53
C TRP A 64 4.27 -9.21 11.59
N PRO A 65 5.07 -8.87 12.63
CA PRO A 65 5.91 -7.68 12.62
C PRO A 65 6.86 -7.62 11.41
N SER A 66 7.48 -8.75 11.04
CA SER A 66 8.35 -8.84 9.85
C SER A 66 7.61 -8.59 8.54
N VAL A 67 6.33 -8.95 8.44
CA VAL A 67 5.49 -8.60 7.30
C VAL A 67 5.13 -7.11 7.33
N TYR A 68 4.71 -6.58 8.49
CA TYR A 68 4.23 -5.20 8.58
C TYR A 68 5.34 -4.14 8.49
N ILE A 69 6.61 -4.49 8.68
CA ILE A 69 7.72 -3.56 8.41
C ILE A 69 7.78 -3.14 6.93
N TRP A 70 7.22 -3.96 6.02
CA TRP A 70 7.13 -3.62 4.59
C TRP A 70 6.13 -2.50 4.29
N ILE A 71 5.14 -2.30 5.16
CA ILE A 71 4.24 -1.14 5.08
C ILE A 71 5.05 0.14 5.32
N PHE A 72 5.95 0.12 6.31
CA PHE A 72 6.86 1.25 6.57
C PHE A 72 7.83 1.47 5.42
N PHE A 73 8.36 0.41 4.82
CA PHE A 73 9.21 0.51 3.62
C PHE A 73 8.46 1.19 2.47
N GLY A 74 7.25 0.72 2.14
CA GLY A 74 6.41 1.34 1.12
C GLY A 74 6.08 2.81 1.42
N LEU A 75 5.85 3.16 2.69
CA LEU A 75 5.62 4.54 3.11
C LEU A 75 6.86 5.41 2.87
N ILE A 76 8.04 4.96 3.31
CA ILE A 76 9.30 5.72 3.15
C ILE A 76 9.57 5.94 1.66
N THR A 77 9.56 4.87 0.86
CA THR A 77 9.78 4.93 -0.59
C THR A 77 8.77 5.84 -1.28
N GLY A 78 7.49 5.71 -0.95
CA GLY A 78 6.45 6.57 -1.51
C GLY A 78 6.59 8.04 -1.09
N MET A 79 6.95 8.32 0.16
CA MET A 79 7.18 9.70 0.63
C MET A 79 8.38 10.36 -0.04
N PHE A 80 9.44 9.60 -0.31
CA PHE A 80 10.55 10.06 -1.16
C PHE A 80 10.07 10.39 -2.57
N LEU A 81 9.28 9.51 -3.19
CA LEU A 81 8.71 9.74 -4.53
C LEU A 81 7.82 10.99 -4.57
N VAL A 82 6.86 11.12 -3.65
CA VAL A 82 5.96 12.29 -3.56
C VAL A 82 6.76 13.57 -3.36
N SER A 83 7.75 13.56 -2.47
CA SER A 83 8.58 14.74 -2.21
C SER A 83 9.43 15.12 -3.43
N PHE A 84 10.01 14.14 -4.12
CA PHE A 84 10.76 14.34 -5.35
C PHE A 84 9.87 14.91 -6.47
N LEU A 85 8.68 14.34 -6.68
CA LEU A 85 7.72 14.81 -7.69
C LEU A 85 7.22 16.22 -7.39
N ASN A 86 6.89 16.51 -6.13
CA ASN A 86 6.47 17.85 -5.70
C ASN A 86 7.60 18.88 -5.88
N TRP A 87 8.84 18.52 -5.56
CA TRP A 87 10.00 19.38 -5.79
C TRP A 87 10.22 19.66 -7.28
N LYS A 88 10.24 18.61 -8.11
CA LYS A 88 10.44 18.70 -9.57
C LYS A 88 9.38 19.57 -10.25
N SER A 89 8.12 19.43 -9.85
CA SER A 89 7.00 20.22 -10.39
C SER A 89 6.78 21.56 -9.70
N LYS A 90 7.73 22.01 -8.86
CA LYS A 90 7.68 23.27 -8.10
C LYS A 90 6.41 23.41 -7.24
N LEU A 91 5.76 22.32 -6.85
CA LEU A 91 4.60 22.31 -5.97
C LEU A 91 4.98 22.71 -4.53
N SER A 92 3.98 23.03 -3.72
CA SER A 92 4.19 23.38 -2.32
C SER A 92 4.57 22.15 -1.49
N SER A 93 5.54 22.27 -0.59
CA SER A 93 5.91 21.21 0.36
C SER A 93 4.76 20.85 1.31
N LEU A 94 3.79 21.75 1.47
CA LEU A 94 2.55 21.51 2.20
C LEU A 94 1.74 20.33 1.62
N ASN A 95 1.84 20.05 0.32
CA ASN A 95 1.21 18.88 -0.28
C ASN A 95 1.80 17.59 0.32
N SER A 96 3.13 17.45 0.34
CA SER A 96 3.80 16.29 0.94
C SER A 96 3.46 16.13 2.42
N LEU A 97 3.38 17.25 3.17
CA LEU A 97 3.00 17.23 4.59
C LEU A 97 1.57 16.70 4.77
N LEU A 98 0.62 17.17 3.95
CA LEU A 98 -0.77 16.72 4.01
C LEU A 98 -0.87 15.22 3.69
N VAL A 99 -0.15 14.74 2.66
CA VAL A 99 -0.08 13.31 2.32
C VAL A 99 0.46 12.51 3.51
N ALA A 100 1.54 12.97 4.14
CA ALA A 100 2.13 12.28 5.30
C ALA A 100 1.13 12.19 6.49
N ILE A 101 0.41 13.26 6.80
CA ILE A 101 -0.59 13.28 7.88
C ILE A 101 -1.70 12.26 7.59
N VAL A 102 -2.24 12.23 6.37
CA VAL A 102 -3.32 11.30 6.01
C VAL A 102 -2.83 9.86 6.06
N LEU A 103 -1.63 9.56 5.54
CA LEU A 103 -1.05 8.22 5.61
C LEU A 103 -0.79 7.77 7.04
N TYR A 104 -0.34 8.67 7.92
CA TYR A 104 -0.18 8.38 9.34
C TYR A 104 -1.51 8.01 10.01
N ILE A 105 -2.59 8.74 9.69
CA ILE A 105 -3.93 8.42 10.16
C ILE A 105 -4.35 7.02 9.69
N LEU A 106 -4.18 6.71 8.40
CA LEU A 106 -4.51 5.39 7.84
C LEU A 106 -3.72 4.26 8.51
N LEU A 107 -2.43 4.48 8.79
CA LEU A 107 -1.62 3.52 9.54
C LEU A 107 -2.14 3.28 10.95
N ARG A 108 -2.51 4.34 11.67
CA ARG A 108 -3.03 4.25 13.04
C ARG A 108 -4.31 3.45 13.12
N PHE A 109 -5.17 3.55 12.10
CA PHE A 109 -6.39 2.76 11.98
C PHE A 109 -6.17 1.32 11.47
N LYS A 110 -4.91 0.89 11.32
CA LYS A 110 -4.51 -0.43 10.81
C LYS A 110 -5.09 -0.71 9.42
N PHE A 111 -5.30 0.34 8.59
CA PHE A 111 -5.95 0.25 7.29
C PHE A 111 -5.28 -0.78 6.37
N PHE A 112 -3.96 -0.69 6.22
CA PHE A 112 -3.16 -1.59 5.39
C PHE A 112 -3.08 -3.01 5.97
N ARG A 113 -2.96 -3.14 7.29
CA ARG A 113 -2.92 -4.44 7.98
C ARG A 113 -4.19 -5.26 7.78
N LYS A 114 -5.35 -4.59 7.66
CA LYS A 114 -6.64 -5.23 7.42
C LYS A 114 -6.86 -5.61 5.94
N GLU A 115 -5.87 -5.38 5.07
CA GLU A 115 -5.95 -5.72 3.64
C GLU A 115 -7.22 -5.16 2.95
N ILE A 116 -7.71 -3.99 3.39
CA ILE A 116 -9.01 -3.44 2.94
C ILE A 116 -9.07 -3.29 1.42
N ILE A 117 -7.98 -2.82 0.80
CA ILE A 117 -7.90 -2.69 -0.66
C ILE A 117 -7.96 -4.07 -1.32
N SER A 118 -7.17 -5.05 -0.87
CA SER A 118 -7.22 -6.40 -1.43
C SER A 118 -8.58 -7.09 -1.24
N HIS A 119 -9.32 -6.79 -0.17
CA HIS A 119 -10.70 -7.26 -0.02
C HIS A 119 -11.65 -6.66 -1.06
N LEU A 120 -11.48 -5.39 -1.42
CA LEU A 120 -12.28 -4.77 -2.50
C LEU A 120 -11.97 -5.40 -3.87
N PHE A 121 -10.74 -5.84 -4.09
CA PHE A 121 -10.31 -6.50 -5.33
C PHE A 121 -10.46 -8.03 -5.31
N GLN A 122 -11.00 -8.60 -4.23
CA GLN A 122 -11.15 -10.04 -4.07
C GLN A 122 -11.91 -10.73 -5.22
N PRO A 123 -13.00 -10.18 -5.79
CA PRO A 123 -13.69 -10.82 -6.92
C PRO A 123 -12.81 -10.92 -8.18
N VAL A 124 -11.99 -9.90 -8.44
CA VAL A 124 -11.03 -9.90 -9.56
C VAL A 124 -9.95 -10.93 -9.30
N ARG A 125 -9.43 -10.97 -8.07
CA ARG A 125 -8.38 -11.89 -7.64
C ARG A 125 -8.76 -13.35 -7.81
N THR A 126 -9.97 -13.73 -7.40
CA THR A 126 -10.48 -15.10 -7.53
C THR A 126 -10.76 -15.50 -8.98
N ALA A 127 -10.96 -14.54 -9.88
CA ALA A 127 -11.12 -14.84 -11.31
C ALA A 127 -9.79 -15.17 -11.99
N PHE A 128 -8.66 -14.67 -11.48
CA PHE A 128 -7.34 -14.87 -12.10
C PHE A 128 -6.63 -16.15 -11.67
N SER A 129 -6.70 -16.51 -10.39
CA SER A 129 -6.06 -17.74 -9.86
C SER A 129 -6.76 -18.19 -8.58
N ASN A 130 -6.70 -19.48 -8.28
CA ASN A 130 -7.13 -20.05 -7.00
C ASN A 130 -5.97 -20.16 -5.99
N ASP A 131 -4.73 -19.99 -6.44
CA ASP A 131 -3.54 -20.06 -5.58
C ASP A 131 -3.27 -18.70 -4.90
N TYR A 132 -3.23 -18.70 -3.57
CA TYR A 132 -3.05 -17.48 -2.78
C TYR A 132 -1.72 -16.77 -3.06
N GLY A 133 -0.63 -17.51 -3.28
CA GLY A 133 0.66 -16.91 -3.62
C GLY A 133 0.60 -16.15 -4.95
N THR A 134 0.09 -16.80 -5.98
CA THR A 134 -0.11 -16.22 -7.32
C THR A 134 -1.02 -14.98 -7.26
N GLN A 135 -2.09 -15.05 -6.47
CA GLN A 135 -2.98 -13.91 -6.21
C GLN A 135 -2.22 -12.71 -5.61
N CYS A 136 -1.43 -12.92 -4.55
CA CYS A 136 -0.62 -11.88 -3.92
C CYS A 136 0.43 -11.30 -4.88
N LEU A 137 1.06 -12.13 -5.71
CA LEU A 137 2.04 -11.67 -6.70
C LEU A 137 1.40 -10.73 -7.72
N PHE A 138 0.28 -11.15 -8.30
CA PHE A 138 -0.42 -10.38 -9.32
C PHE A 138 -0.96 -9.05 -8.77
N GLU A 139 -1.59 -9.09 -7.59
CA GLU A 139 -2.04 -7.87 -6.90
C GLU A 139 -0.86 -6.95 -6.56
N GLY A 140 0.24 -7.52 -6.05
CA GLY A 140 1.44 -6.79 -5.67
C GLY A 140 2.03 -6.01 -6.85
N ILE A 141 2.20 -6.67 -7.99
CA ILE A 141 2.69 -6.03 -9.22
C ILE A 141 1.70 -4.97 -9.71
N THR A 142 0.41 -5.32 -9.78
CA THR A 142 -0.64 -4.43 -10.32
C THR A 142 -0.77 -3.17 -9.48
N PHE A 143 -0.88 -3.27 -8.15
CA PHE A 143 -0.99 -2.12 -7.27
C PHE A 143 0.29 -1.28 -7.23
N THR A 144 1.46 -1.90 -7.32
CA THR A 144 2.73 -1.16 -7.40
C THR A 144 2.78 -0.31 -8.67
N ILE A 145 2.49 -0.91 -9.83
CA ILE A 145 2.50 -0.21 -11.12
C ILE A 145 1.43 0.89 -11.14
N LEU A 146 0.20 0.59 -10.73
CA LEU A 146 -0.88 1.58 -10.66
C LEU A 146 -0.55 2.71 -9.69
N GLY A 147 0.01 2.40 -8.52
CA GLY A 147 0.45 3.40 -7.56
C GLY A 147 1.50 4.35 -8.15
N LEU A 148 2.51 3.81 -8.83
CA LEU A 148 3.53 4.62 -9.52
C LEU A 148 2.94 5.48 -10.64
N ILE A 149 2.04 4.92 -11.46
CA ILE A 149 1.36 5.65 -12.53
C ILE A 149 0.53 6.79 -11.94
N VAL A 150 -0.30 6.53 -10.92
CA VAL A 150 -1.14 7.54 -10.27
C VAL A 150 -0.27 8.65 -9.65
N LEU A 151 0.82 8.30 -8.96
CA LEU A 151 1.77 9.28 -8.43
C LEU A 151 2.39 10.13 -9.53
N TYR A 152 2.80 9.52 -10.64
CA TYR A 152 3.37 10.24 -11.79
C TYR A 152 2.35 11.17 -12.46
N LEU A 153 1.12 10.70 -12.67
CA LEU A 153 0.04 11.49 -13.26
C LEU A 153 -0.41 12.63 -12.33
N SER A 154 -0.24 12.51 -11.01
CA SER A 154 -0.63 13.54 -10.03
C SER A 154 0.06 14.89 -10.23
N ILE A 155 1.18 14.93 -10.95
CA ILE A 155 1.94 16.15 -11.22
C ILE A 155 1.86 16.62 -12.68
N ASN A 156 1.09 15.93 -13.54
CA ASN A 156 0.95 16.30 -14.94
C ASN A 156 -0.11 17.41 -15.12
N PRO A 157 0.28 18.63 -15.53
CA PRO A 157 -0.62 19.77 -15.58
C PRO A 157 -1.75 19.61 -16.60
N SER A 158 -1.57 18.80 -17.65
CA SER A 158 -2.59 18.53 -18.68
C SER A 158 -3.82 17.78 -18.14
N LEU A 159 -3.67 16.97 -17.08
CA LEU A 159 -4.78 16.24 -16.45
C LEU A 159 -5.47 17.04 -15.33
N ILE A 160 -4.82 18.10 -14.84
CA ILE A 160 -5.25 18.86 -13.67
C ILE A 160 -5.99 20.14 -14.06
N ARG A 161 -5.92 20.56 -15.33
CA ARG A 161 -6.65 21.70 -15.91
C ARG A 161 -8.16 21.40 -15.93
N SER A 162 -8.76 21.43 -14.74
CA SER A 162 -10.16 21.76 -14.54
C SER A 162 -10.29 23.23 -14.93
N GLU A 163 -11.23 23.56 -15.80
CA GLU A 163 -11.69 24.94 -15.94
C GLU A 163 -11.90 25.52 -14.53
N GLU A 164 -11.39 26.73 -14.34
CA GLU A 164 -11.44 27.46 -13.10
C GLU A 164 -12.90 27.72 -12.71
N THR A 165 -13.47 26.94 -11.80
CA THR A 165 -14.49 27.51 -10.91
C THR A 165 -13.74 28.28 -9.83
N MET A 166 -13.40 29.53 -10.16
CA MET A 166 -13.05 30.54 -9.17
C MET A 166 -14.25 30.71 -8.23
N ILE A 167 -14.14 30.19 -7.02
CA ILE A 167 -14.99 30.67 -5.92
C ILE A 167 -14.30 31.94 -5.44
N GLU A 168 -14.78 33.08 -5.96
CA GLU A 168 -14.57 34.37 -5.31
C GLU A 168 -15.32 34.33 -3.97
N ILE A 169 -14.60 34.60 -2.88
CA ILE A 169 -15.16 34.99 -1.59
C ILE A 169 -14.95 36.49 -1.46
#